data_AF-A0A7C8ZQM8-F1
#
_entry.id   AF-A0A7C8ZQM8-F1
#
_cell.length_a   1.000
_cell.length_b   1.000
_cell.length_c   1.000
_cell.angle_alpha   90.00
_cell.angle_beta   90.00
_cell.angle_gamma   90.00
#
_symmetry.space_group_name_H-M   'P 1'
#
loop_
_entity.id
_entity.type
_entity.pdbx_description
1 polymer ?
#
loop_
_entity_poly.entity_id
_entity_poly.type
_entity_poly.pdbx_seq_one_letter_code
_entity_poly.pdbx_strand_id
1 'polypeptide(L)'
;MERDFWVAQNPNNRGRAYGFGSEGLVMRQHARRSTSTRSSSVNNYDVREMTQRLNESVAKAAEDARQEELRRKIEDELNKKLSDKFTKHLANAKASLEKTMKKQITKSESKVHRIMDFFKSQRTGSSSTVPPAPWRKLV
;
A
#
# COMPACT_ATOMS: atom_id res chain seq x y z
N MET A 1 -50.38 53.50 16.91
CA MET A 1 -49.06 53.48 16.24
C MET A 1 -49.17 52.53 15.06
N GLU A 2 -49.65 53.03 13.93
CA GLU A 2 -49.65 52.32 12.65
C GLU A 2 -48.65 53.05 11.77
N ARG A 3 -47.65 52.33 11.26
CA ARG A 3 -46.66 52.88 10.32
C ARG A 3 -46.94 52.31 8.95
N ASP A 4 -47.52 53.16 8.11
CA ASP A 4 -47.63 52.99 6.67
C ASP A 4 -46.25 52.79 6.05
N PHE A 5 -45.99 51.59 5.54
CA PHE A 5 -44.84 51.34 4.67
C PHE A 5 -45.32 51.26 3.22
N TRP A 6 -45.02 52.34 2.51
CA TRP A 6 -45.27 52.59 1.10
C TRP A 6 -44.95 51.38 0.19
N VAL A 7 -45.96 50.91 -0.55
CA VAL A 7 -45.79 50.02 -1.69
C VAL A 7 -45.44 50.87 -2.92
N ALA A 8 -44.15 51.08 -3.16
CA ALA A 8 -43.69 51.64 -4.43
C ALA A 8 -43.77 50.53 -5.51
N GLN A 9 -44.79 50.61 -6.36
CA GLN A 9 -44.84 49.87 -7.62
C GLN A 9 -43.61 50.24 -8.46
N ASN A 10 -42.76 49.26 -8.71
CA ASN A 10 -41.57 49.41 -9.54
C ASN A 10 -41.96 48.99 -10.98
N PRO A 11 -42.03 49.90 -11.97
CA PRO A 11 -42.55 49.60 -13.31
C PRO A 11 -41.53 48.85 -14.20
N ASN A 12 -40.31 48.62 -13.69
CA ASN A 12 -39.25 48.01 -14.48
C ASN A 12 -39.13 46.52 -14.12
N ASN A 13 -39.61 45.66 -15.03
CA ASN A 13 -39.50 44.20 -15.06
C ASN A 13 -38.04 43.68 -15.11
N ARG A 14 -37.15 44.19 -14.25
CA ARG A 14 -35.76 43.74 -14.11
C ARG A 14 -35.48 43.37 -12.65
N GLY A 15 -35.97 42.18 -12.29
CA GLY A 15 -35.19 41.27 -11.45
C GLY A 15 -35.10 41.52 -9.94
N ARG A 16 -35.88 42.42 -9.34
CA ARG A 16 -35.92 42.55 -7.86
C ARG A 16 -37.27 42.11 -7.33
N ALA A 17 -37.46 40.79 -7.25
CA ALA A 17 -38.51 40.22 -6.44
C ALA A 17 -38.03 40.21 -4.98
N TYR A 18 -38.58 41.13 -4.19
CA TYR A 18 -38.60 41.12 -2.72
C TYR A 18 -37.24 40.91 -2.02
N GLY A 19 -36.56 42.02 -1.71
CA GLY A 19 -35.58 42.09 -0.60
C GLY A 19 -34.26 41.32 -0.75
N PHE A 20 -34.14 40.37 -1.67
CA PHE A 20 -32.89 39.68 -1.97
C PHE A 20 -32.33 40.24 -3.27
N GLY A 21 -31.06 40.66 -3.27
CA GLY A 21 -30.36 41.19 -4.44
C GLY A 21 -30.13 40.14 -5.54
N SER A 22 -28.95 40.15 -6.16
CA SER A 22 -28.51 39.14 -7.15
C SER A 22 -28.67 37.70 -6.65
N GLU A 23 -28.56 37.49 -5.34
CA GLU A 23 -28.73 36.19 -4.66
C GLU A 23 -30.15 35.61 -4.80
N GLY A 24 -31.19 36.45 -4.75
CA GLY A 24 -32.58 36.01 -4.91
C GLY A 24 -32.90 35.53 -6.34
N LEU A 25 -32.19 36.09 -7.32
CA LEU A 25 -32.29 35.70 -8.74
C LEU A 25 -31.64 34.34 -8.98
N VAL A 26 -30.48 34.10 -8.39
CA VAL A 26 -29.79 32.80 -8.38
C VAL A 26 -30.68 31.74 -7.71
N MET A 27 -31.24 32.07 -6.54
CA MET A 27 -32.11 31.15 -5.80
C MET A 27 -33.40 30.82 -6.56
N ARG A 28 -34.02 31.80 -7.23
CA ARG A 28 -35.18 31.58 -8.12
C ARG A 28 -34.81 30.73 -9.33
N GLN A 29 -33.62 30.90 -9.90
CA GLN A 29 -33.16 30.12 -11.05
C GLN A 29 -32.84 28.67 -10.66
N HIS A 30 -32.25 28.45 -9.48
CA HIS A 30 -32.08 27.12 -8.90
C HIS A 30 -33.42 26.46 -8.61
N ALA A 31 -34.35 27.16 -7.95
CA ALA A 31 -35.69 26.65 -7.68
C ALA A 31 -36.44 26.30 -8.97
N ARG A 32 -36.39 27.17 -9.99
CA ARG A 32 -36.98 26.90 -11.31
C ARG A 32 -36.33 25.71 -12.01
N ARG A 33 -35.01 25.55 -11.92
CA ARG A 33 -34.32 24.38 -12.47
C ARG A 33 -34.77 23.10 -11.75
N SER A 34 -34.85 23.10 -10.43
CA SER A 34 -35.29 21.95 -9.63
C SER A 34 -36.75 21.59 -9.85
N THR A 35 -37.64 22.57 -10.05
CA THR A 35 -39.04 22.30 -10.41
C THR A 35 -39.17 21.87 -11.86
N SER A 36 -38.34 22.39 -12.78
CA SER A 36 -38.34 21.99 -14.19
C SER A 36 -37.84 20.56 -14.36
N THR A 37 -36.76 20.16 -13.68
CA THR A 37 -36.29 18.76 -13.67
C THR A 37 -37.25 17.82 -12.96
N ARG A 38 -38.05 18.29 -11.98
CA ARG A 38 -39.16 17.50 -11.42
C ARG A 38 -40.39 17.45 -12.32
N SER A 39 -40.72 18.50 -13.08
CA SER A 39 -41.94 18.56 -13.89
C SER A 39 -41.79 18.01 -15.30
N SER A 40 -40.57 17.91 -15.86
CA SER A 40 -40.37 17.41 -17.22
C SER A 40 -40.38 15.89 -17.37
N SER A 41 -40.46 15.11 -16.28
CA SER A 41 -40.44 13.64 -16.33
C SER A 41 -41.70 12.94 -15.81
N VAL A 42 -42.65 13.66 -15.20
CA VAL A 42 -43.85 13.03 -14.59
C VAL A 42 -44.79 12.40 -15.63
N ASN A 43 -44.74 12.85 -16.89
CA ASN A 43 -45.57 12.29 -17.96
C ASN A 43 -45.02 11.00 -18.60
N ASN A 44 -43.80 10.56 -18.24
CA ASN A 44 -43.18 9.31 -18.71
C ASN A 44 -42.78 8.38 -17.55
N TYR A 45 -43.46 8.50 -16.40
CA TYR A 45 -43.22 7.67 -15.22
C TYR A 45 -44.03 6.37 -15.31
N ASP A 46 -43.55 5.38 -16.07
CA ASP A 46 -44.09 4.03 -15.95
C ASP A 46 -43.53 3.38 -14.68
N VAL A 47 -44.40 3.21 -13.67
CA VAL A 47 -44.07 2.56 -12.40
C VAL A 47 -43.48 1.17 -12.64
N ARG A 48 -43.92 0.47 -13.68
CA ARG A 48 -43.42 -0.86 -14.03
C ARG A 48 -41.97 -0.82 -14.52
N GLU A 49 -41.63 0.12 -15.40
CA GLU A 49 -40.24 0.32 -15.85
C GLU A 49 -39.34 0.74 -14.69
N MET A 50 -39.80 1.65 -13.82
CA MET A 50 -39.01 2.10 -12.67
C MET A 50 -38.75 0.95 -11.68
N THR A 51 -39.76 0.10 -11.44
CA THR A 51 -39.61 -1.08 -10.59
C THR A 51 -38.64 -2.09 -11.21
N GLN A 52 -38.70 -2.29 -12.53
CA GLN A 52 -37.78 -3.17 -13.24
C GLN A 52 -36.34 -2.66 -13.16
N ARG A 53 -36.10 -1.36 -13.43
CA ARG A 53 -34.76 -0.75 -13.33
C ARG A 53 -34.21 -0.82 -11.90
N LEU A 54 -35.06 -0.66 -10.89
CA LEU A 54 -34.65 -0.84 -9.49
C LEU A 54 -34.24 -2.29 -9.21
N ASN A 55 -35.05 -3.26 -9.63
CA ASN A 55 -34.71 -4.68 -9.46
C ASN A 55 -33.41 -5.05 -10.18
N GLU A 56 -33.20 -4.57 -11.41
CA GLU A 56 -31.96 -4.76 -12.16
C GLU A 56 -30.76 -4.11 -11.45
N SER A 57 -30.95 -2.91 -10.86
CA SER A 57 -29.87 -2.23 -10.11
C SER A 57 -29.50 -2.97 -8.83
N VAL A 58 -30.48 -3.53 -8.11
CA VAL A 58 -30.27 -4.31 -6.89
C VAL A 58 -29.60 -5.64 -7.22
N ALA A 59 -30.05 -6.31 -8.28
CA ALA A 59 -29.42 -7.56 -8.75
C ALA A 59 -27.96 -7.33 -9.13
N LYS A 60 -27.68 -6.27 -9.91
CA LYS A 60 -26.31 -5.92 -10.31
C LYS A 60 -25.43 -5.56 -9.10
N ALA A 61 -25.95 -4.76 -8.17
CA ALA A 61 -25.21 -4.42 -6.94
C ALA A 61 -24.90 -5.66 -6.09
N ALA A 62 -25.80 -6.63 -6.02
CA ALA A 62 -25.58 -7.90 -5.32
C ALA A 62 -24.52 -8.77 -6.03
N GLU A 63 -24.52 -8.81 -7.36
CA GLU A 63 -23.49 -9.51 -8.14
C GLU A 63 -22.12 -8.86 -7.97
N ASP A 64 -22.04 -7.54 -8.06
CA ASP A 64 -20.79 -6.77 -7.88
C ASP A 64 -20.23 -6.99 -6.46
N ALA A 65 -21.08 -6.95 -5.43
CA ALA A 65 -20.66 -7.23 -4.05
C ALA A 65 -20.12 -8.66 -3.88
N ARG A 66 -20.76 -9.64 -4.51
CA ARG A 66 -20.32 -11.04 -4.47
C ARG A 66 -18.98 -11.24 -5.20
N GLN A 67 -18.79 -10.58 -6.35
CA GLN A 67 -17.52 -10.62 -7.07
C GLN A 67 -16.39 -9.96 -6.27
N GLU A 68 -16.67 -8.84 -5.61
CA GLU A 68 -15.70 -8.14 -4.78
C GLU A 68 -15.28 -8.98 -3.57
N GLU A 69 -16.22 -9.67 -2.92
CA GLU A 69 -15.89 -10.59 -1.82
C GLU A 69 -15.00 -11.75 -2.27
N LEU A 70 -15.28 -12.32 -3.45
CA LEU A 70 -14.44 -13.37 -4.03
C LEU A 70 -13.04 -12.87 -4.39
N ARG A 71 -12.93 -11.66 -4.96
CA ARG A 71 -11.63 -11.03 -5.26
C ARG A 71 -10.79 -10.85 -4.00
N ARG A 72 -11.38 -10.32 -2.93
CA ARG A 72 -10.69 -10.15 -1.65
C ARG A 72 -10.19 -11.47 -1.06
N LYS A 73 -11.03 -12.51 -1.08
CA LYS A 73 -10.63 -13.84 -0.61
C LYS A 73 -9.46 -14.41 -1.42
N ILE A 74 -9.46 -14.23 -2.73
CA ILE A 74 -8.37 -14.66 -3.61
C ILE A 74 -7.09 -13.88 -3.31
N GLU A 75 -7.18 -12.55 -3.16
CA GLU A 75 -6.04 -11.69 -2.81
C GLU A 75 -5.44 -12.08 -1.45
N ASP A 76 -6.27 -12.32 -0.43
CA ASP A 76 -5.83 -12.74 0.90
C ASP A 76 -5.12 -14.10 0.85
N GLU A 77 -5.66 -15.07 0.12
CA GLU A 77 -5.03 -16.37 -0.05
C GLU A 77 -3.69 -16.29 -0.78
N LEU A 78 -3.63 -15.48 -1.84
CA LEU A 78 -2.39 -15.27 -2.60
C LEU A 78 -1.34 -14.58 -1.75
N ASN A 79 -1.71 -13.52 -1.01
CA ASN A 79 -0.83 -12.83 -0.09
C ASN A 79 -0.31 -13.74 1.01
N LYS A 80 -1.17 -14.60 1.57
CA LYS A 80 -0.77 -15.59 2.57
C LYS A 80 0.23 -16.60 2.00
N LYS A 81 -0.07 -17.20 0.84
CA LYS A 81 0.83 -18.16 0.17
C LYS A 81 2.17 -17.51 -0.20
N LEU A 82 2.16 -16.26 -0.62
CA LEU A 82 3.36 -15.50 -0.97
C LEU A 82 4.20 -15.21 0.27
N SER A 83 3.56 -14.73 1.35
CA SER A 83 4.21 -14.49 2.65
C SER A 83 4.84 -15.76 3.22
N ASP A 84 4.13 -16.88 3.19
CA ASP A 84 4.63 -18.18 3.67
C ASP A 84 5.84 -18.66 2.85
N LYS A 85 5.85 -18.42 1.53
CA LYS A 85 7.01 -18.74 0.68
C LYS A 85 8.20 -17.85 0.98
N PHE A 86 7.98 -16.53 1.13
CA PHE A 86 9.05 -15.58 1.43
C PHE A 86 9.68 -15.86 2.79
N THR A 87 8.88 -16.07 3.82
CA THR A 87 9.36 -16.38 5.18
C THR A 87 10.18 -17.67 5.19
N LYS A 88 9.72 -18.73 4.51
CA LYS A 88 10.48 -19.98 4.34
C LYS A 88 11.79 -19.77 3.60
N HIS A 89 11.78 -19.02 2.49
CA HIS A 89 12.99 -18.72 1.74
C HIS A 89 14.01 -17.91 2.56
N LEU A 90 13.55 -16.90 3.31
CA LEU A 90 14.40 -16.12 4.20
C LEU A 90 15.01 -16.97 5.32
N ALA A 91 14.21 -17.83 5.94
CA ALA A 91 14.69 -18.76 6.96
C ALA A 91 15.77 -19.71 6.41
N ASN A 92 15.53 -20.28 5.22
CA ASN A 92 16.49 -21.15 4.55
C ASN A 92 17.78 -20.42 4.16
N ALA A 93 17.66 -19.21 3.61
CA ALA A 93 18.81 -18.38 3.25
C ALA A 93 19.66 -18.03 4.48
N LYS A 94 19.01 -17.62 5.57
CA LYS A 94 19.66 -17.34 6.86
C LYS A 94 20.38 -18.57 7.40
N ALA A 95 19.72 -19.73 7.43
CA ALA A 95 20.32 -20.97 7.90
C ALA A 95 21.51 -21.41 7.04
N SER A 96 21.45 -21.20 5.72
CA SER A 96 22.56 -21.48 4.80
C SER A 96 23.75 -20.57 5.08
N LEU A 97 23.50 -19.26 5.24
CA LEU A 97 24.52 -18.27 5.58
C LEU A 97 25.19 -18.58 6.92
N GLU A 98 24.42 -18.92 7.96
CA GLU A 98 24.97 -19.29 9.26
C GLU A 98 25.88 -20.53 9.17
N LYS A 99 25.49 -21.54 8.37
CA LYS A 99 26.32 -22.73 8.14
C LYS A 99 27.64 -22.38 7.43
N THR A 100 27.59 -21.53 6.40
CA THR A 100 28.82 -21.13 5.68
C THR A 100 29.73 -20.29 6.56
N MET A 101 29.19 -19.36 7.34
CA MET A 101 29.95 -18.55 8.30
C MET A 101 30.62 -19.43 9.37
N LYS A 102 29.88 -20.35 10.01
CA LYS A 102 30.45 -21.28 11.00
C LYS A 102 31.59 -22.10 10.41
N LYS A 103 31.45 -22.59 9.18
CA LYS A 103 32.51 -23.35 8.49
C LYS A 103 33.74 -22.49 8.18
N GLN A 104 33.56 -21.21 7.88
CA GLN A 104 34.70 -20.30 7.69
C GLN A 104 35.41 -19.99 9.00
N ILE A 105 34.66 -19.78 10.09
CA ILE A 105 35.21 -19.54 11.42
C ILE A 105 36.07 -20.73 11.85
N THR A 106 35.54 -21.95 11.84
CA THR A 106 36.31 -23.14 12.23
C THR A 106 37.54 -23.37 11.35
N LYS A 107 37.44 -23.07 10.04
CA LYS A 107 38.60 -23.11 9.14
C LYS A 107 39.64 -22.06 9.52
N SER A 108 39.24 -20.85 9.89
CA SER A 108 40.16 -19.81 10.35
C SER A 108 40.81 -20.17 11.68
N GLU A 109 40.04 -20.70 12.64
CA GLU A 109 40.55 -21.15 13.94
C GLU A 109 41.60 -22.26 13.78
N SER A 110 41.35 -23.25 12.92
CA SER A 110 42.32 -24.31 12.64
C SER A 110 43.63 -23.78 12.06
N LYS A 111 43.57 -22.74 11.21
CA LYS A 111 44.77 -22.09 10.66
C LYS A 111 45.53 -21.34 11.76
N VAL A 112 44.82 -20.61 12.61
CA VAL A 112 45.41 -19.89 13.74
C VAL A 112 46.10 -20.86 14.69
N HIS A 113 45.44 -21.98 15.04
CA HIS A 113 46.04 -23.03 15.86
C HIS A 113 47.32 -23.58 15.23
N ARG A 114 47.30 -23.89 13.94
CA ARG A 114 48.48 -24.40 13.22
C ARG A 114 49.65 -23.40 13.23
N ILE A 115 49.36 -22.11 13.08
CA ILE A 115 50.37 -21.04 13.17
C ILE A 115 50.92 -20.96 14.60
N MET A 116 50.05 -20.99 15.61
CA MET A 116 50.46 -20.95 17.02
C MET A 116 51.32 -22.15 17.39
N ASP A 117 50.98 -23.35 16.92
CA ASP A 117 51.75 -24.56 17.17
C ASP A 117 53.13 -24.52 16.49
N PHE A 118 53.21 -23.96 15.27
CA PHE A 118 54.49 -23.68 14.61
C PHE A 118 55.38 -22.78 15.47
N PHE A 119 54.86 -21.66 15.97
CA PHE A 119 55.64 -20.76 16.82
C PHE A 119 56.02 -21.38 18.17
N LYS A 120 55.15 -22.17 18.79
CA LYS A 120 55.47 -22.92 20.02
C LYS A 120 56.60 -23.91 19.77
N SER A 121 56.56 -24.64 18.65
CA SER A 121 57.62 -25.59 18.26
C SER A 121 58.98 -24.90 18.05
N GLN A 122 59.00 -23.67 17.52
CA GLN A 122 60.24 -22.88 17.39
C GLN A 122 60.82 -22.49 18.77
N ARG A 123 59.96 -22.19 19.75
CA ARG A 123 60.37 -21.82 21.12
C ARG A 123 60.91 -23.00 21.92
N THR A 124 60.34 -24.20 21.76
CA THR A 124 60.81 -25.41 22.44
C THR A 124 61.99 -26.08 21.74
N GLY A 125 62.24 -25.74 20.47
CA GLY A 125 63.34 -26.25 19.65
C GLY A 125 64.65 -25.46 19.72
N SER A 126 64.75 -24.40 20.54
CA SER A 126 66.01 -23.65 20.76
C SER A 126 67.02 -24.38 21.66
N SER A 127 67.09 -25.71 21.53
CA SER A 127 68.19 -26.53 22.05
C SER A 127 68.32 -27.81 21.23
N SER A 128 68.79 -27.70 19.99
CA SER A 128 69.70 -28.69 19.39
C SER A 128 70.19 -28.20 18.03
N THR A 129 71.48 -27.92 17.96
CA THR A 129 72.35 -28.16 16.80
C THR A 129 71.94 -27.51 15.48
N VAL A 130 72.49 -26.33 15.23
CA VAL A 130 72.66 -25.78 13.87
C VAL A 130 73.31 -26.88 13.00
N PRO A 131 72.68 -27.38 11.93
CA PRO A 131 73.35 -28.31 11.03
C PRO A 131 74.54 -27.58 10.38
N PRO A 132 75.75 -28.16 10.39
CA PRO A 132 76.91 -27.50 9.81
C PRO A 132 76.69 -27.31 8.30
N ALA A 133 76.95 -26.11 7.82
CA ALA A 133 76.85 -25.76 6.41
C ALA A 133 77.70 -26.73 5.56
N PRO A 134 77.17 -27.31 4.47
CA PRO A 134 77.81 -28.41 3.73
C PRO A 134 79.06 -28.01 2.92
N TRP A 135 79.51 -26.76 2.99
CA TRP A 135 80.57 -26.23 2.12
C TRP A 135 81.94 -26.05 2.78
N ARG A 136 82.12 -26.47 4.04
CA ARG A 136 83.46 -26.54 4.67
C ARG A 136 84.00 -27.96 4.67
N LYS A 137 84.42 -28.44 3.50
CA LYS A 137 85.50 -29.42 3.38
C LYS A 137 86.54 -28.90 2.40
N LEU A 138 87.67 -28.51 2.97
CA LEU A 138 89.05 -28.61 2.45
C LEU A 138 89.28 -28.12 1.01
N VAL A 139 89.87 -26.93 0.86
CA VAL A 139 91.31 -26.71 0.57
C VAL A 139 91.71 -25.36 1.18
#